data_AF-A0A928RTI0-F1
#
_entry.id   AF-A0A928RTI0-F1
#
_cell.length_a   1.000
_cell.length_b   1.000
_cell.length_c   1.000
_cell.angle_alpha   90.00
_cell.angle_beta   90.00
_cell.angle_gamma   90.00
#
_symmetry.space_group_name_H-M   'P 1'
#
loop_
_entity.id
_entity.type
_entity.pdbx_description
1 polymer ?
#
loop_
_entity_poly.entity_id
_entity_poly.type
_entity_poly.pdbx_seq_one_letter_code
_entity_poly.pdbx_strand_id
1 'polypeptide(L)'
;MQDIVKRIIEIEKEQAYRQGADNLSKYNTGEKIHLKQLAFHKCKKKNRWVFGGNRSGKTECGAVETVYMARGVHPFRENKDNVFGWVVSLSQQVQRDVAQLKILHYLNPSWIEDVTMLSGKRTA
;
A
#
# COMPACT_ATOMS: atom_id res chain seq x y z
N MET A 1 -19.31 35.33 -6.66
CA MET A 1 -18.91 34.57 -7.87
C MET A 1 -17.44 34.12 -7.81
N GLN A 2 -16.50 35.02 -7.46
CA GLN A 2 -15.08 34.66 -7.27
C GLN A 2 -14.83 33.61 -6.17
N ASP A 3 -15.59 33.63 -5.06
CA ASP A 3 -15.42 32.65 -3.98
C ASP A 3 -15.87 31.23 -4.35
N ILE A 4 -16.88 31.11 -5.22
CA ILE A 4 -17.34 29.81 -5.72
C ILE A 4 -16.26 29.19 -6.59
N VAL A 5 -15.65 29.98 -7.48
CA VAL A 5 -14.55 29.54 -8.35
C VAL A 5 -13.33 29.09 -7.54
N LYS A 6 -12.95 29.84 -6.50
CA LYS A 6 -11.86 29.45 -5.59
C LYS A 6 -12.12 28.10 -4.92
N ARG A 7 -13.33 27.91 -4.38
CA ARG A 7 -13.73 26.63 -3.74
C ARG A 7 -13.72 25.45 -4.72
N ILE A 8 -14.15 25.67 -5.96
CA ILE A 8 -14.07 24.62 -7.00
C ILE A 8 -12.62 24.21 -7.25
N ILE A 9 -11.71 25.17 -7.42
CA ILE A 9 -10.28 24.89 -7.62
C ILE A 9 -9.68 24.11 -6.45
N GLU A 10 -10.05 24.46 -5.21
CA GLU A 10 -9.60 23.73 -4.01
C GLU A 10 -10.10 22.27 -4.02
N ILE A 11 -11.36 22.04 -4.38
CA ILE A 11 -11.94 20.70 -4.50
C ILE A 11 -11.25 19.90 -5.61
N GLU A 12 -11.02 20.51 -6.77
CA GLU A 12 -10.34 19.84 -7.89
C GLU A 12 -8.90 19.45 -7.54
N LYS A 13 -8.17 20.33 -6.85
CA LYS A 13 -6.82 20.02 -6.34
C LYS A 13 -6.83 18.85 -5.37
N GLU A 14 -7.77 18.83 -4.44
CA GLU A 14 -7.92 17.74 -3.47
C GLU A 14 -8.29 16.41 -4.16
N GLN A 15 -9.20 16.44 -5.13
CA GLN A 15 -9.56 15.26 -5.91
C GLN A 15 -8.37 14.72 -6.71
N ALA A 16 -7.62 15.61 -7.38
CA ALA A 16 -6.42 15.24 -8.12
C ALA A 16 -5.35 14.64 -7.20
N TYR A 17 -5.14 15.22 -6.01
CA TYR A 17 -4.22 14.68 -5.00
C TYR A 17 -4.63 13.27 -4.57
N ARG A 18 -5.92 13.06 -4.22
CA ARG A 18 -6.43 11.74 -3.82
C ARG A 18 -6.28 10.68 -4.91
N GLN A 19 -6.60 11.03 -6.15
CA GLN A 19 -6.45 10.13 -7.30
C GLN A 19 -4.97 9.81 -7.60
N GLY A 20 -4.08 10.78 -7.40
CA GLY A 20 -2.64 10.60 -7.53
C GLY A 20 -2.07 9.64 -6.48
N ALA A 21 -2.54 9.76 -5.23
CA ALA A 21 -2.06 8.98 -4.09
C ALA A 21 -2.61 7.55 -4.01
N ASP A 22 -3.65 7.21 -4.76
CA ASP A 22 -4.25 5.88 -4.76
C ASP A 22 -3.55 4.90 -5.72
N ASN A 23 -2.33 4.50 -5.35
CA ASN A 23 -1.57 3.50 -6.11
C ASN A 23 -2.11 2.08 -5.92
N LEU A 24 -2.84 1.84 -4.82
CA LEU A 24 -3.39 0.53 -4.50
C LEU A 24 -4.51 0.12 -5.49
N SER A 25 -5.37 1.06 -5.90
CA SER A 25 -6.41 0.77 -6.88
C SER A 25 -5.88 0.47 -8.29
N LYS A 26 -4.67 0.95 -8.61
CA LYS A 26 -3.98 0.73 -9.90
C LYS A 26 -3.17 -0.58 -9.92
N TYR A 27 -3.09 -1.29 -8.81
CA TYR A 27 -2.29 -2.50 -8.70
C TYR A 27 -2.88 -3.64 -9.55
N ASN A 28 -2.06 -4.19 -10.46
CA ASN A 28 -2.45 -5.27 -11.38
C ASN A 28 -3.66 -4.96 -12.29
N THR A 29 -3.94 -3.68 -12.58
CA THR A 29 -5.02 -3.25 -13.50
C THR A 29 -4.52 -2.78 -14.88
N GLY A 30 -3.19 -2.67 -15.07
CA GLY A 30 -2.59 -2.26 -16.33
C GLY A 30 -2.55 -3.37 -17.39
N GLU A 31 -1.88 -3.10 -18.51
CA GLU A 31 -1.71 -4.04 -19.63
C GLU A 31 -1.09 -5.37 -19.18
N LYS A 32 -0.13 -5.32 -18.26
CA LYS A 32 0.54 -6.50 -17.71
C LYS A 32 -0.05 -6.89 -16.36
N ILE A 33 -0.66 -8.08 -16.33
CA ILE A 33 -1.23 -8.66 -15.11
C ILE A 33 -0.32 -9.78 -14.58
N HIS A 34 0.10 -9.67 -13.32
CA HIS A 34 0.97 -10.65 -12.67
C HIS A 34 0.15 -11.79 -12.03
N LEU A 35 -0.14 -12.83 -12.82
CA LEU A 35 -1.01 -13.95 -12.40
C LEU A 35 -0.57 -14.65 -11.10
N LYS A 36 0.74 -14.80 -10.86
CA LYS A 36 1.26 -15.42 -9.62
C LYS A 36 0.98 -14.57 -8.37
N GLN A 37 0.98 -13.24 -8.50
CA GLN A 37 0.61 -12.35 -7.40
C GLN A 37 -0.89 -12.45 -7.11
N LEU A 38 -1.73 -12.45 -8.15
CA LEU A 38 -3.17 -12.67 -8.00
C LEU A 38 -3.49 -14.02 -7.36
N ALA A 39 -2.78 -15.08 -7.72
CA ALA A 39 -2.92 -16.39 -7.10
C ALA A 39 -2.60 -16.36 -5.59
N PHE A 40 -1.57 -15.59 -5.20
CA PHE A 40 -1.23 -15.38 -3.79
C PHE A 40 -2.34 -14.63 -3.03
N HIS A 41 -2.87 -13.54 -3.59
CA HIS A 41 -3.94 -12.76 -2.97
C HIS A 41 -5.25 -13.55 -2.86
N LYS A 42 -5.56 -14.38 -3.86
CA LYS A 42 -6.74 -15.27 -3.85
C LYS A 42 -6.59 -16.46 -2.90
N CYS A 43 -5.37 -16.81 -2.51
CA CYS A 43 -5.14 -17.95 -1.63
C CYS A 43 -5.70 -17.69 -0.23
N LYS A 44 -6.67 -18.53 0.20
CA LYS A 44 -7.34 -18.41 1.50
C LYS A 44 -6.59 -19.07 2.67
N LYS A 45 -5.44 -19.69 2.41
CA LYS A 45 -4.64 -20.37 3.44
C LYS A 45 -4.02 -19.35 4.40
N LYS A 46 -3.86 -19.74 5.67
CA LYS A 46 -3.24 -18.89 6.71
C LYS A 46 -1.79 -18.56 6.36
N ASN A 47 -1.00 -19.61 6.06
CA ASN A 47 0.39 -19.48 5.65
C ASN A 47 0.48 -19.52 4.13
N ARG A 48 1.15 -18.52 3.55
CA ARG A 48 1.30 -18.36 2.10
C ARG A 48 2.72 -17.94 1.81
N TRP A 49 3.28 -18.52 0.75
CA TRP A 49 4.68 -18.34 0.39
C TRP A 49 4.78 -17.92 -1.07
N VAL A 50 5.59 -16.90 -1.34
CA VAL A 50 5.90 -16.46 -2.71
C VAL A 50 7.38 -16.72 -2.97
N PHE A 51 7.65 -17.72 -3.78
CA PHE A 51 9.00 -18.02 -4.25
C PHE A 51 9.24 -17.41 -5.63
N GLY A 52 10.43 -16.84 -5.83
CA GLY A 52 10.80 -16.25 -7.11
C GLY A 52 12.17 -15.62 -7.06
N GLY A 53 12.79 -15.43 -8.23
CA GLY A 53 14.08 -14.74 -8.36
C GLY A 53 14.01 -13.24 -8.04
N ASN A 54 15.10 -12.53 -8.21
CA ASN A 54 15.13 -11.08 -8.07
C ASN A 54 14.18 -10.41 -9.06
N ARG A 55 13.58 -9.27 -8.67
CA ARG A 55 12.64 -8.48 -9.49
C ARG A 55 11.36 -9.21 -9.96
N SER A 56 11.04 -10.36 -9.37
CA SER A 56 9.77 -11.08 -9.62
C SER A 56 8.55 -10.47 -8.93
N GLY A 57 8.72 -9.36 -8.20
CA GLY A 57 7.62 -8.67 -7.52
C GLY A 57 7.18 -9.30 -6.19
N LYS A 58 8.07 -10.05 -5.51
CA LYS A 58 7.79 -10.61 -4.17
C LYS A 58 7.47 -9.53 -3.13
N THR A 59 8.31 -8.50 -3.06
CA THR A 59 8.11 -7.36 -2.16
C THR A 59 6.85 -6.60 -2.50
N GLU A 60 6.57 -6.39 -3.79
CA GLU A 60 5.36 -5.71 -4.26
C GLU A 60 4.09 -6.40 -3.76
N CYS A 61 4.02 -7.71 -3.98
CA CYS A 61 2.90 -8.54 -3.58
C CYS A 61 2.71 -8.54 -2.05
N GLY A 62 3.81 -8.62 -1.28
CA GLY A 62 3.75 -8.54 0.19
C GLY A 62 3.29 -7.18 0.71
N ALA A 63 3.76 -6.08 0.12
CA ALA A 63 3.37 -4.73 0.49
C ALA A 63 1.87 -4.50 0.25
N VAL A 64 1.38 -4.86 -0.94
CA VAL A 64 -0.05 -4.74 -1.29
C VAL A 64 -0.93 -5.58 -0.39
N GLU A 65 -0.57 -6.84 -0.13
CA GLU A 65 -1.31 -7.70 0.80
C GLU A 65 -1.39 -7.08 2.19
N THR A 66 -0.29 -6.48 2.67
CA THR A 66 -0.24 -5.82 3.97
C THR A 66 -1.23 -4.66 4.03
N VAL A 67 -1.23 -3.78 3.02
CA VAL A 67 -2.14 -2.63 2.97
C VAL A 67 -3.59 -3.08 2.83
N TYR A 68 -3.88 -4.07 1.99
CA TYR A 68 -5.23 -4.63 1.85
C TYR A 68 -5.79 -5.14 3.17
N MET A 69 -5.01 -5.91 3.92
CA MET A 69 -5.42 -6.47 5.20
C MET A 69 -5.56 -5.37 6.27
N ALA A 70 -4.59 -4.46 6.39
CA ALA A 70 -4.63 -3.40 7.39
C ALA A 70 -5.80 -2.43 7.16
N ARG A 71 -6.15 -2.14 5.91
CA ARG A 71 -7.29 -1.27 5.56
C ARG A 71 -8.62 -1.99 5.50
N GLY A 72 -8.62 -3.31 5.36
CA GLY A 72 -9.84 -4.09 5.21
C GLY A 72 -10.52 -4.00 3.86
N VAL A 73 -9.78 -3.60 2.82
CA VAL A 73 -10.28 -3.42 1.45
C VAL A 73 -9.81 -4.55 0.53
N HIS A 74 -9.53 -5.72 1.10
CA HIS A 74 -8.96 -6.84 0.36
C HIS A 74 -9.97 -7.40 -0.67
N PRO A 75 -9.61 -7.50 -1.97
CA PRO A 75 -10.58 -7.86 -3.02
C PRO A 75 -11.09 -9.31 -2.98
N PHE A 76 -10.31 -10.23 -2.39
CA PHE A 76 -10.65 -11.67 -2.37
C PHE A 76 -10.91 -12.26 -0.98
N ARG A 77 -10.86 -11.44 0.07
CA ARG A 77 -10.90 -11.92 1.46
C ARG A 77 -11.72 -10.98 2.31
N GLU A 78 -12.53 -11.57 3.17
CA GLU A 78 -13.19 -10.82 4.24
C GLU A 78 -12.14 -10.31 5.23
N ASN A 79 -12.36 -9.08 5.69
CA ASN A 79 -11.49 -8.48 6.67
C ASN A 79 -11.71 -9.14 8.05
N LYS A 80 -10.73 -8.98 8.93
CA LYS A 80 -10.86 -9.34 10.34
C LYS A 80 -11.06 -8.08 11.17
N ASP A 81 -11.65 -8.26 12.35
CA ASP A 81 -11.72 -7.19 13.33
C ASP A 81 -10.32 -6.90 13.89
N ASN A 82 -10.03 -5.62 14.12
CA ASN A 82 -8.81 -5.15 14.79
C ASN A 82 -7.51 -5.72 14.19
N VAL A 83 -7.39 -5.69 12.85
CA VAL A 83 -6.19 -6.18 12.16
C VAL A 83 -4.95 -5.41 12.60
N PHE A 84 -3.96 -6.15 13.08
CA PHE A 84 -2.61 -5.67 13.34
C PHE A 84 -1.61 -6.65 12.72
N GLY A 85 -0.52 -6.13 12.16
CA GLY A 85 0.45 -6.94 11.43
C GLY A 85 1.85 -6.35 11.48
N TRP A 86 2.85 -7.22 11.40
CA TRP A 86 4.26 -6.84 11.37
C TRP A 86 4.83 -7.15 9.99
N VAL A 87 5.64 -6.23 9.49
CA VAL A 87 6.47 -6.46 8.30
C VAL A 87 7.91 -6.51 8.74
N VAL A 88 8.53 -7.67 8.57
CA VAL A 88 9.86 -7.98 9.07
C VAL A 88 10.81 -8.17 7.90
N SER A 89 12.07 -7.80 8.09
CA SER A 89 13.15 -8.01 7.11
C SER A 89 14.43 -8.42 7.84
N LEU A 90 15.41 -8.92 7.08
CA LEU A 90 16.68 -9.43 7.63
C LEU A 90 17.52 -8.36 8.35
N SER A 91 17.39 -7.09 7.93
CA SER A 91 18.09 -5.97 8.55
C SER A 91 17.21 -4.71 8.52
N GLN A 92 17.53 -3.73 9.37
CA GLN A 92 16.83 -2.44 9.38
C GLN A 92 16.96 -1.69 8.06
N GLN A 93 18.13 -1.77 7.41
CA GLN A 93 18.34 -1.11 6.13
C GLN A 93 17.43 -1.69 5.05
N VAL A 94 17.38 -3.02 4.93
CA VAL A 94 16.46 -3.69 3.97
C VAL A 94 15.00 -3.39 4.32
N GLN A 95 14.67 -3.34 5.62
CA GLN A 95 13.33 -2.98 6.06
C GLN A 95 12.94 -1.58 5.56
N ARG A 96 13.80 -0.57 5.78
CA ARG A 96 13.51 0.82 5.38
C ARG A 96 13.50 1.01 3.87
N ASP A 97 14.58 0.58 3.21
CA ASP A 97 14.85 0.91 1.81
C ASP A 97 13.99 0.09 0.84
N VAL A 98 13.45 -1.05 1.30
CA VAL A 98 12.68 -1.98 0.45
C VAL A 98 11.26 -2.17 0.95
N ALA A 99 11.07 -2.68 2.17
CA ALA A 99 9.74 -3.07 2.65
C ALA A 99 8.87 -1.85 3.00
N GLN A 100 9.38 -0.95 3.84
CA GLN A 100 8.70 0.27 4.27
C GLN A 100 8.41 1.18 3.07
N LEU A 101 9.42 1.43 2.22
CA LEU A 101 9.24 2.25 1.02
C LEU A 101 8.13 1.70 0.11
N LYS A 102 8.05 0.38 -0.08
CA LYS A 102 6.98 -0.24 -0.88
C LYS A 102 5.62 -0.19 -0.21
N ILE A 103 5.54 -0.33 1.10
CA ILE A 103 4.26 -0.17 1.83
C ILE A 103 3.77 1.27 1.70
N LEU A 104 4.64 2.25 1.96
CA LEU A 104 4.30 3.68 1.84
C LEU A 104 3.93 4.09 0.42
N HIS A 105 4.47 3.42 -0.60
CA HIS A 105 4.05 3.64 -1.98
C HIS A 105 2.57 3.28 -2.22
N TYR A 106 2.07 2.20 -1.60
CA TYR A 106 0.68 1.74 -1.76
C TYR A 106 -0.28 2.27 -0.68
N LEU A 107 0.25 2.67 0.48
CA LEU A 107 -0.53 3.24 1.56
C LEU A 107 -0.79 4.71 1.26
N ASN A 108 -2.06 5.06 1.02
CA ASN A 108 -2.42 6.46 0.82
C ASN A 108 -2.01 7.26 2.08
N PRO A 109 -1.23 8.36 1.95
CA PRO A 109 -0.79 9.15 3.09
C PRO A 109 -1.91 9.67 3.98
N SER A 110 -3.10 9.93 3.42
CA SER A 110 -4.29 10.37 4.16
C SER A 110 -4.85 9.32 5.12
N TRP A 111 -4.45 8.05 4.98
CA TRP A 111 -4.83 6.97 5.89
C TRP A 111 -3.86 6.81 7.07
N ILE A 112 -2.75 7.55 7.07
CA ILE A 112 -1.73 7.46 8.12
C ILE A 112 -2.08 8.45 9.22
N GLU A 113 -2.44 7.94 10.39
CA GLU A 113 -2.70 8.76 11.58
C GLU A 113 -1.39 9.29 12.18
N ASP A 114 -0.43 8.39 12.44
CA ASP A 114 0.90 8.75 12.92
C ASP A 114 1.99 7.78 12.42
N VAL A 115 3.24 8.27 12.42
CA VAL A 115 4.43 7.49 12.12
C VAL A 115 5.47 7.71 13.22
N THR A 116 5.69 6.69 14.04
CA THR A 116 6.75 6.68 15.04
C THR A 116 8.02 6.04 14.46
N MET A 117 9.14 6.77 14.47
CA MET A 117 10.45 6.23 14.07
C MET A 117 11.26 5.81 15.30
N LEU A 118 12.00 4.69 15.19
CA LEU A 118 12.93 4.23 16.23
C LEU A 118 14.08 5.23 16.48
N SER A 119 14.53 5.94 15.42
CA SER A 119 15.53 7.01 15.49
C SER A 119 15.48 7.88 14.22
N GLY A 120 15.84 9.17 14.35
CA GLY A 120 15.82 10.16 13.26
C GLY A 120 14.66 11.18 13.35
N LYS A 121 14.85 12.38 12.76
CA LYS A 121 13.80 13.43 12.70
C LYS A 121 12.82 13.13 11.56
N ARG A 122 11.52 13.37 11.78
CA ARG A 122 10.48 13.40 10.75
C ARG A 122 10.81 14.55 9.79
N THR A 123 11.41 14.25 8.64
CA THR A 123 11.48 15.23 7.55
C THR A 123 10.08 15.29 6.92
N ALA A 124 9.47 16.46 7.06
CA ALA A 124 8.16 16.80 6.52
C ALA A 124 8.14 16.78 4.99
#